data_AF-A0AAX6N9C5-F1
#
_entry.id   AF-A0AAX6N9C5-F1
#
_cell.length_a   1.000
_cell.length_b   1.000
_cell.length_c   1.000
_cell.angle_alpha   90.00
_cell.angle_beta   90.00
_cell.angle_gamma   90.00
#
_symmetry.space_group_name_H-M   'P 1'
#
loop_
_entity.id
_entity.type
_entity.pdbx_description
1 polymer ?
#
loop_
_entity_poly.entity_id
_entity_poly.type
_entity_poly.pdbx_seq_one_letter_code
_entity_poly.pdbx_strand_id
1 'polypeptide(L)'
;MTNTPRKTEPFQTIVPTKAMNMFLFPFSFDRKNKEQLVHALKANLFEFFSIQNKDLEKEYYGEQYYVSHDSLDQYFLPYIECILFPDSCEKEGLLRFSKKIDHTITLHTSSTTVSSNVLSVDVFLCPFEIGVMTIRTEMSHNHYTYDDILEFMNHFRVLEPKLAEEHGSTITYEHHRYSKVQDYIFSQLAPFLNEHIKKEATREQHVGSLPYFIDERMFVLSYVTVNQEQEINSTTLFRTGQLNSYTPDGKAFISAHNHEYIKTYNTKHVYERWAPETYYVITDHVFSCISKSTDSKTDQLLMNHLFGQHYYNLFLHFFYKIVLLKLSYEYSQLTFHKNSEGIERLIRSITVFSGKYLFLEISSRTEGQEFSELFKKIFHINSLYQEVKETLGTLYQNQEKIAAKRHNYLLLILTIYTVLSGIYGMNLVISKLQGNINWDSMKQFSIFEYIALIVALSGILISISLGVSSLWNLLKDRFKT
;
A
#
# COMPACT_ATOMS: atom_id res chain seq x y z
N MET A 1 2.69 55.32 4.14
CA MET A 1 2.37 53.94 3.74
C MET A 1 1.16 53.51 4.54
N THR A 2 -0.01 53.52 3.90
CA THR A 2 -1.30 53.15 4.50
C THR A 2 -1.31 51.64 4.75
N ASN A 3 -1.39 51.26 6.03
CA ASN A 3 -1.62 49.89 6.47
C ASN A 3 -3.05 49.51 6.12
N THR A 4 -3.26 48.97 4.92
CA THR A 4 -4.52 48.30 4.60
C THR A 4 -4.58 47.04 5.45
N PRO A 5 -5.60 46.85 6.32
CA PRO A 5 -5.75 45.59 7.02
C PRO A 5 -5.90 44.49 5.97
N ARG A 6 -5.00 43.50 5.98
CA ARG A 6 -5.11 42.31 5.15
C ARG A 6 -6.42 41.64 5.54
N LYS A 7 -7.47 41.82 4.72
CA LYS A 7 -8.74 41.11 4.86
C LYS A 7 -8.45 39.63 4.62
N THR A 8 -8.32 38.86 5.70
CA THR A 8 -8.58 37.42 5.64
C THR A 8 -10.04 37.26 5.21
N GLU A 9 -10.30 36.42 4.20
CA GLU A 9 -11.66 36.00 3.94
C GLU A 9 -12.26 35.47 5.24
N PRO A 10 -13.51 35.85 5.59
CA PRO A 10 -14.09 35.41 6.84
C PRO A 10 -14.24 33.89 6.85
N PHE A 11 -14.03 33.27 8.02
CA PHE A 11 -14.44 31.89 8.24
C PHE A 11 -15.94 31.79 7.95
N GLN A 12 -16.29 30.90 7.01
CA GLN A 12 -17.68 30.67 6.63
C GLN A 12 -18.28 29.59 7.52
N THR A 13 -19.44 29.89 8.09
CA THR A 13 -20.28 28.87 8.72
C THR A 13 -21.02 28.13 7.62
N ILE A 14 -20.41 27.06 7.13
CA ILE A 14 -21.03 26.15 6.17
C ILE A 14 -21.85 25.12 6.96
N VAL A 15 -23.09 24.89 6.50
CA VAL A 15 -24.01 23.91 7.07
C VAL A 15 -24.17 22.79 6.06
N PRO A 16 -23.49 21.66 6.27
CA PRO A 16 -23.60 20.48 5.45
C PRO A 16 -25.00 19.87 5.55
N THR A 17 -25.53 19.42 4.42
CA THR A 17 -26.78 18.65 4.36
C THR A 17 -26.52 17.15 4.50
N LYS A 18 -25.34 16.69 4.06
CA LYS A 18 -24.91 15.29 4.17
C LYS A 18 -23.39 15.22 4.12
N ALA A 19 -22.82 14.22 4.80
CA ALA A 19 -21.43 13.85 4.65
C ALA A 19 -21.26 12.33 4.58
N MET A 20 -20.55 11.84 3.58
CA MET A 20 -20.11 10.46 3.48
C MET A 20 -18.59 10.40 3.42
N ASN A 21 -17.99 9.55 4.24
CA ASN A 21 -16.54 9.42 4.32
C ASN A 21 -16.14 7.96 4.15
N MET A 22 -15.02 7.71 3.48
CA MET A 22 -14.35 6.42 3.44
C MET A 22 -12.90 6.57 3.87
N PHE A 23 -12.48 5.71 4.80
CA PHE A 23 -11.12 5.71 5.33
C PHE A 23 -10.38 4.50 4.80
N LEU A 24 -9.20 4.70 4.22
CA LEU A 24 -8.37 3.64 3.64
C LEU A 24 -7.17 3.39 4.56
N PHE A 25 -7.09 2.18 5.10
CA PHE A 25 -6.01 1.69 5.95
C PHE A 25 -5.16 0.65 5.22
N PRO A 26 -3.96 0.99 4.74
CA PRO A 26 -3.05 0.02 4.16
C PRO A 26 -2.31 -0.79 5.24
N PHE A 27 -2.16 -2.09 5.01
CA PHE A 27 -1.43 -3.02 5.87
C PHE A 27 -0.58 -4.00 5.05
N SER A 28 0.39 -4.65 5.68
CA SER A 28 1.12 -5.79 5.09
C SER A 28 0.57 -7.11 5.61
N PHE A 29 0.58 -8.14 4.76
CA PHE A 29 0.33 -9.53 5.17
C PHE A 29 1.46 -10.45 4.68
N ASP A 30 1.48 -11.73 5.09
CA ASP A 30 2.42 -12.70 4.53
C ASP A 30 1.79 -13.38 3.31
N ARG A 31 2.53 -13.43 2.19
CA ARG A 31 2.11 -14.15 0.98
C ARG A 31 1.69 -15.59 1.27
N LYS A 32 2.37 -16.29 2.19
CA LYS A 32 2.03 -17.68 2.59
C LYS A 32 0.67 -17.77 3.27
N ASN A 33 0.19 -16.68 3.86
CA ASN A 33 -1.07 -16.61 4.58
C ASN A 33 -2.20 -16.05 3.71
N LYS A 34 -1.97 -15.76 2.42
CA LYS A 34 -3.01 -15.20 1.53
C LYS A 34 -4.25 -16.10 1.49
N GLU A 35 -4.05 -17.40 1.27
CA GLU A 35 -5.16 -18.36 1.21
C GLU A 35 -5.91 -18.45 2.55
N GLN A 36 -5.17 -18.48 3.66
CA GLN A 36 -5.76 -18.46 5.00
C GLN A 36 -6.56 -17.19 5.26
N LEU A 37 -6.06 -16.03 4.84
CA LEU A 37 -6.76 -14.75 4.96
C LEU A 37 -8.03 -14.71 4.09
N VAL A 38 -7.99 -15.25 2.87
CA VAL A 38 -9.19 -15.41 2.03
C VAL A 38 -10.22 -16.31 2.72
N HIS A 39 -9.80 -17.42 3.32
CA HIS A 39 -10.69 -18.28 4.09
C HIS A 39 -11.27 -17.56 5.32
N ALA A 40 -10.45 -16.81 6.06
CA ALA A 40 -10.89 -16.04 7.21
C ALA A 40 -11.90 -14.96 6.83
N LEU A 41 -11.69 -14.25 5.72
CA LEU A 41 -12.63 -13.26 5.17
C LEU A 41 -14.01 -13.90 4.90
N LYS A 42 -14.04 -15.02 4.17
CA LYS A 42 -15.28 -15.75 3.87
C LYS A 42 -15.96 -16.27 5.15
N ALA A 43 -15.19 -16.81 6.09
CA ALA A 43 -15.70 -17.29 7.37
C ALA A 43 -16.31 -16.17 8.23
N ASN A 44 -15.84 -14.93 8.08
CA ASN A 44 -16.35 -13.75 8.77
C ASN A 44 -17.42 -12.97 7.97
N LEU A 45 -18.04 -13.63 6.98
CA LEU A 45 -19.14 -13.11 6.15
C LEU A 45 -18.75 -11.94 5.26
N PHE A 46 -17.48 -11.87 4.83
CA PHE A 46 -17.10 -10.98 3.74
C PHE A 46 -17.36 -11.66 2.40
N GLU A 47 -18.11 -10.99 1.53
CA GLU A 47 -18.42 -11.46 0.19
C GLU A 47 -17.38 -10.95 -0.81
N PHE A 48 -16.99 -11.80 -1.76
CA PHE A 48 -16.10 -11.38 -2.84
C PHE A 48 -16.84 -10.43 -3.79
N PHE A 49 -16.28 -9.23 -4.00
CA PHE A 49 -16.84 -8.27 -4.92
C PHE A 49 -16.47 -8.61 -6.36
N SER A 50 -17.48 -8.75 -7.22
CA SER A 50 -17.32 -8.91 -8.65
C SER A 50 -18.28 -7.97 -9.38
N ILE A 51 -17.80 -7.27 -10.41
CA ILE A 51 -18.62 -6.39 -11.24
C ILE A 51 -19.71 -7.16 -12.00
N GLN A 52 -19.54 -8.47 -12.16
CA GLN A 52 -20.54 -9.35 -12.77
C GLN A 52 -21.72 -9.64 -11.83
N ASN A 53 -21.54 -9.49 -10.51
CA ASN A 53 -22.62 -9.62 -9.54
C ASN A 53 -23.34 -8.27 -9.37
N LYS A 54 -24.41 -8.06 -10.14
CA LYS A 54 -25.20 -6.83 -10.14
C LYS A 54 -25.94 -6.56 -8.82
N ASP A 55 -26.16 -7.58 -8.00
CA ASP A 55 -26.83 -7.41 -6.71
C ASP A 55 -25.99 -6.53 -5.75
N LEU A 56 -24.67 -6.48 -5.96
CA LEU A 56 -23.76 -5.68 -5.14
C LEU A 56 -23.76 -4.18 -5.44
N GLU A 57 -24.40 -3.73 -6.53
CA GLU A 57 -24.37 -2.31 -6.96
C GLU A 57 -24.91 -1.36 -5.87
N LYS A 58 -25.83 -1.84 -5.00
CA LYS A 58 -26.51 -1.05 -3.97
C LYS A 58 -26.15 -1.43 -2.54
N GLU A 59 -25.40 -2.51 -2.35
CA GLU A 59 -25.32 -3.17 -1.03
C GLU A 59 -24.52 -2.36 0.01
N TYR A 60 -23.50 -1.62 -0.44
CA TYR A 60 -22.46 -1.08 0.45
C TYR A 60 -22.42 0.46 0.56
N TYR A 61 -23.32 1.16 -0.15
CA TYR A 61 -23.19 2.60 -0.45
C TYR A 61 -24.23 3.50 0.23
N GLY A 62 -25.13 2.93 1.04
CA GLY A 62 -26.27 3.62 1.64
C GLY A 62 -27.54 3.52 0.79
N GLU A 63 -28.71 3.76 1.39
CA GLU A 63 -30.01 3.43 0.77
C GLU A 63 -30.31 4.20 -0.53
N GLN A 64 -29.72 5.39 -0.70
CA GLN A 64 -29.99 6.30 -1.81
C GLN A 64 -28.95 6.20 -2.93
N TYR A 65 -27.90 5.41 -2.78
CA TYR A 65 -26.73 5.44 -3.66
C TYR A 65 -26.40 4.06 -4.22
N TYR A 66 -25.68 4.07 -5.33
CA TYR A 66 -25.27 2.84 -6.00
C TYR A 66 -24.02 3.07 -6.85
N VAL A 67 -23.23 2.03 -7.05
CA VAL A 67 -22.11 2.07 -7.99
C VAL A 67 -22.46 1.23 -9.20
N SER A 68 -22.70 1.89 -10.33
CA SER A 68 -22.98 1.23 -11.60
C SER A 68 -21.78 0.41 -12.06
N HIS A 69 -21.93 -0.91 -12.11
CA HIS A 69 -20.86 -1.79 -12.57
C HIS A 69 -20.61 -1.63 -14.08
N ASP A 70 -21.64 -1.32 -14.88
CA ASP A 70 -21.46 -1.03 -16.31
C ASP A 70 -20.62 0.23 -16.53
N SER A 71 -20.78 1.20 -15.63
CA SER A 71 -20.00 2.43 -15.70
C SER A 71 -18.57 2.24 -15.21
N LEU A 72 -18.29 1.25 -14.34
CA LEU A 72 -16.92 0.84 -14.00
C LEU A 72 -16.26 0.11 -15.17
N ASP A 73 -16.97 -0.82 -15.79
CA ASP A 73 -16.54 -1.61 -16.96
C ASP A 73 -16.08 -0.72 -18.13
N GLN A 74 -16.84 0.34 -18.42
CA GLN A 74 -16.53 1.26 -19.54
C GLN A 74 -15.53 2.37 -19.21
N TYR A 75 -15.18 2.57 -17.93
CA TYR A 75 -14.35 3.70 -17.52
C TYR A 75 -12.86 3.42 -17.69
N PHE A 76 -12.43 2.21 -17.30
CA PHE A 76 -11.02 1.82 -17.33
C PHE A 76 -10.65 1.17 -18.67
N LEU A 77 -9.36 1.22 -19.01
CA LEU A 77 -8.87 0.47 -20.16
C LEU A 77 -8.88 -1.05 -19.85
N PRO A 78 -9.11 -1.94 -20.84
CA PRO A 78 -9.34 -3.37 -20.58
C PRO A 78 -8.23 -4.09 -19.79
N TYR A 79 -6.98 -3.66 -19.94
CA TYR A 79 -5.85 -4.23 -19.20
C TYR A 79 -5.81 -3.80 -17.73
N ILE A 80 -6.40 -2.65 -17.38
CA ILE A 80 -6.57 -2.18 -16.00
C ILE A 80 -7.79 -2.85 -15.35
N GLU A 81 -8.86 -3.03 -16.11
CA GLU A 81 -10.09 -3.67 -15.64
C GLU A 81 -9.81 -5.07 -15.09
N CYS A 82 -9.05 -5.90 -15.82
CA CYS A 82 -8.62 -7.23 -15.35
C CYS A 82 -7.86 -7.20 -14.02
N ILE A 83 -7.22 -6.08 -13.68
CA ILE A 83 -6.46 -5.90 -12.43
C ILE A 83 -7.37 -5.39 -11.30
N LEU A 84 -8.25 -4.42 -11.59
CA LEU A 84 -9.17 -3.84 -10.61
C LEU A 84 -10.33 -4.78 -10.24
N PHE A 85 -10.82 -5.55 -11.22
CA PHE A 85 -12.04 -6.34 -11.13
C PHE A 85 -11.82 -7.79 -11.59
N PRO A 86 -10.95 -8.56 -10.93
CA PRO A 86 -10.78 -9.97 -11.24
C PRO A 86 -12.10 -10.72 -11.05
N ASP A 87 -12.40 -11.66 -11.95
CA ASP A 87 -13.65 -12.44 -11.93
C ASP A 87 -13.65 -13.59 -10.91
N SER A 88 -12.50 -13.92 -10.31
CA SER A 88 -12.37 -14.94 -9.28
C SER A 88 -11.28 -14.62 -8.25
N CYS A 89 -11.39 -15.20 -7.06
CA CYS A 89 -10.38 -15.07 -6.01
C CYS A 89 -9.03 -15.74 -6.35
N GLU A 90 -9.00 -16.58 -7.39
CA GLU A 90 -7.80 -17.30 -7.83
C GLU A 90 -6.94 -16.47 -8.77
N LYS A 91 -7.53 -15.49 -9.47
CA LYS A 91 -6.79 -14.61 -10.37
C LYS A 91 -5.92 -13.62 -9.61
N GLU A 92 -4.85 -13.18 -10.28
CA GLU A 92 -4.03 -12.08 -9.80
C GLU A 92 -4.71 -10.74 -10.08
N GLY A 93 -4.73 -9.86 -9.08
CA GLY A 93 -5.38 -8.56 -9.18
C GLY A 93 -5.66 -8.00 -7.79
N LEU A 94 -6.51 -6.99 -7.74
CA LEU A 94 -6.98 -6.33 -6.53
C LEU A 94 -8.24 -7.05 -6.06
N LEU A 95 -8.07 -8.05 -5.20
CA LEU A 95 -9.18 -8.85 -4.71
C LEU A 95 -9.94 -8.09 -3.62
N ARG A 96 -11.15 -7.61 -3.91
CA ARG A 96 -12.00 -6.91 -2.95
C ARG A 96 -12.96 -7.88 -2.27
N PHE A 97 -12.99 -7.84 -0.94
CA PHE A 97 -13.98 -8.53 -0.12
C PHE A 97 -14.75 -7.49 0.69
N SER A 98 -16.08 -7.50 0.62
CA SER A 98 -16.92 -6.47 1.21
C SER A 98 -17.87 -7.07 2.24
N LYS A 99 -18.16 -6.30 3.28
CA LYS A 99 -19.15 -6.65 4.29
C LYS A 99 -19.96 -5.42 4.66
N LYS A 100 -21.28 -5.56 4.65
CA LYS A 100 -22.17 -4.54 5.17
C LYS A 100 -22.06 -4.50 6.70
N ILE A 101 -21.99 -3.28 7.23
CA ILE A 101 -21.94 -3.00 8.66
C ILE A 101 -23.14 -2.09 8.96
N ASP A 102 -23.71 -2.23 10.14
CA ASP A 102 -24.80 -1.37 10.61
C ASP A 102 -24.51 -0.95 12.05
N HIS A 103 -23.41 -0.21 12.22
CA HIS A 103 -22.94 0.25 13.52
C HIS A 103 -23.11 1.77 13.59
N THR A 104 -23.92 2.26 14.52
CA THR A 104 -23.92 3.68 14.89
C THR A 104 -22.85 3.92 15.93
N ILE A 105 -21.85 4.71 15.58
CA ILE A 105 -20.76 5.11 16.48
C ILE A 105 -20.88 6.57 16.86
N THR A 106 -20.37 6.92 18.04
CA THR A 106 -20.21 8.31 18.46
C THR A 106 -18.75 8.61 18.73
N LEU A 107 -18.18 9.55 17.99
CA LEU A 107 -16.85 10.07 18.23
C LEU A 107 -16.94 11.28 19.15
N HIS A 108 -16.34 11.19 20.32
CA HIS A 108 -16.19 12.29 21.26
C HIS A 108 -14.79 12.88 21.12
N THR A 109 -14.69 14.17 20.82
CA THR A 109 -13.44 14.94 20.90
C THR A 109 -13.54 15.99 22.01
N SER A 110 -12.48 16.77 22.24
CA SER A 110 -12.52 17.91 23.16
C SER A 110 -13.49 19.01 22.72
N SER A 111 -13.71 19.12 21.41
CA SER A 111 -14.40 20.24 20.78
C SER A 111 -15.84 19.91 20.42
N THR A 112 -16.13 18.67 20.05
CA THR A 112 -17.47 18.27 19.59
C THR A 112 -17.74 16.78 19.82
N THR A 113 -18.99 16.38 19.63
CA THR A 113 -19.43 14.99 19.63
C THR A 113 -20.20 14.72 18.35
N VAL A 114 -19.70 13.74 17.58
CA VAL A 114 -20.22 13.43 16.24
C VAL A 114 -20.71 11.99 16.21
N SER A 115 -21.98 11.81 15.88
CA SER A 115 -22.57 10.49 15.59
C SER A 115 -22.49 10.18 14.09
N SER A 116 -22.08 8.97 13.77
CA SER A 116 -21.88 8.50 12.40
C SER A 116 -22.24 7.02 12.27
N ASN A 117 -22.81 6.62 11.14
CA ASN A 117 -23.14 5.23 10.83
C ASN A 117 -22.01 4.61 10.00
N VAL A 118 -21.43 3.50 10.47
CA VAL A 118 -20.50 2.70 9.68
C VAL A 118 -21.32 1.77 8.79
N LEU A 119 -21.28 2.02 7.47
CA LEU A 119 -22.12 1.34 6.48
C LEU A 119 -21.53 0.04 5.95
N SER A 120 -20.22 0.02 5.75
CA SER A 120 -19.53 -1.14 5.19
C SER A 120 -18.04 -1.09 5.43
N VAL A 121 -17.44 -2.28 5.40
CA VAL A 121 -15.99 -2.47 5.42
C VAL A 121 -15.61 -3.28 4.19
N ASP A 122 -14.60 -2.82 3.45
CA ASP A 122 -13.94 -3.67 2.46
C ASP A 122 -12.54 -4.07 2.94
N VAL A 123 -12.08 -5.23 2.50
CA VAL A 123 -10.69 -5.66 2.59
C VAL A 123 -10.22 -6.01 1.20
N PHE A 124 -9.26 -5.24 0.70
CA PHE A 124 -8.55 -5.49 -0.54
C PHE A 124 -7.30 -6.31 -0.26
N LEU A 125 -7.12 -7.42 -0.99
CA LEU A 125 -5.88 -8.17 -1.03
C LEU A 125 -5.20 -7.89 -2.37
N CYS A 126 -4.18 -7.06 -2.34
CA CYS A 126 -3.46 -6.61 -3.51
C CYS A 126 -2.20 -7.46 -3.75
N PRO A 127 -1.62 -7.40 -4.97
CA PRO A 127 -0.29 -7.91 -5.23
C PRO A 127 0.76 -7.24 -4.33
N PHE A 128 1.97 -7.81 -4.27
CA PHE A 128 3.06 -7.34 -3.41
C PHE A 128 2.68 -7.32 -1.92
N GLU A 129 1.90 -8.30 -1.47
CA GLU A 129 1.58 -8.49 -0.04
C GLU A 129 1.00 -7.26 0.66
N ILE A 130 0.31 -6.40 -0.11
CA ILE A 130 -0.34 -5.19 0.38
C ILE A 130 -1.83 -5.49 0.57
N GLY A 131 -2.33 -5.30 1.77
CA GLY A 131 -3.75 -5.22 2.04
C GLY A 131 -4.21 -3.78 2.19
N VAL A 132 -5.45 -3.48 1.84
CA VAL A 132 -6.09 -2.20 2.17
C VAL A 132 -7.47 -2.46 2.73
N MET A 133 -7.71 -2.07 3.98
CA MET A 133 -9.04 -2.09 4.56
C MET A 133 -9.69 -0.72 4.32
N THR A 134 -10.94 -0.70 3.90
CA THR A 134 -11.72 0.53 3.78
C THR A 134 -12.89 0.51 4.75
N ILE A 135 -13.24 1.66 5.31
CA ILE A 135 -14.38 1.81 6.22
C ILE A 135 -15.24 2.95 5.68
N ARG A 136 -16.47 2.66 5.26
CA ARG A 136 -17.43 3.68 4.83
C ARG A 136 -18.29 4.11 6.00
N THR A 137 -18.47 5.42 6.12
CA THR A 137 -19.26 6.06 7.16
C THR A 137 -20.19 7.11 6.55
N GLU A 138 -21.37 7.26 7.14
CA GLU A 138 -22.33 8.29 6.78
C GLU A 138 -22.70 9.09 8.03
N MET A 139 -22.66 10.41 7.91
CA MET A 139 -23.13 11.34 8.92
C MET A 139 -24.46 11.92 8.45
N SER A 140 -25.55 11.45 9.07
CA SER A 140 -26.91 11.67 8.58
C SER A 140 -27.74 12.49 9.57
N HIS A 141 -27.33 13.70 9.99
CA HIS A 141 -28.17 14.62 10.78
C HIS A 141 -27.88 16.10 10.47
N ASN A 142 -28.94 16.93 10.36
CA ASN A 142 -28.91 18.33 9.93
C ASN A 142 -28.33 19.34 10.97
N HIS A 143 -27.55 18.88 11.94
CA HIS A 143 -27.04 19.73 13.03
C HIS A 143 -25.52 19.84 13.09
N TYR A 144 -24.80 19.13 12.21
CA TYR A 144 -23.34 19.25 12.14
C TYR A 144 -22.96 20.47 11.34
N THR A 145 -21.91 21.16 11.77
CA THR A 145 -21.20 22.18 11.00
C THR A 145 -20.17 21.51 10.10
N TYR A 146 -19.63 22.25 9.12
CA TYR A 146 -18.52 21.75 8.31
C TYR A 146 -17.29 21.42 9.16
N ASP A 147 -17.08 22.16 10.25
CA ASP A 147 -15.97 21.95 11.19
C ASP A 147 -16.10 20.60 11.91
N ASP A 148 -17.33 20.17 12.25
CA ASP A 148 -17.60 18.86 12.84
C ASP A 148 -17.24 17.71 11.90
N ILE A 149 -17.50 17.88 10.59
CA ILE A 149 -17.11 16.88 9.57
C ILE A 149 -15.59 16.79 9.49
N LEU A 150 -14.90 17.94 9.39
CA LEU A 150 -13.44 17.97 9.36
C LEU A 150 -12.83 17.38 10.64
N GLU A 151 -13.44 17.64 11.79
CA GLU A 151 -13.02 17.08 13.07
C GLU A 151 -13.13 15.56 13.09
N PHE A 152 -14.28 15.04 12.64
CA PHE A 152 -14.51 13.60 12.53
C PHE A 152 -13.49 12.96 11.59
N MET A 153 -13.28 13.53 10.40
CA MET A 153 -12.29 13.05 9.45
C MET A 153 -10.87 13.07 10.01
N ASN A 154 -10.49 14.15 10.72
CA ASN A 154 -9.15 14.34 11.26
C ASN A 154 -8.82 13.35 12.39
N HIS A 155 -9.78 13.06 13.26
CA HIS A 155 -9.57 12.16 14.40
C HIS A 155 -9.81 10.69 14.04
N PHE A 156 -10.86 10.38 13.29
CA PHE A 156 -11.18 8.99 12.93
C PHE A 156 -10.12 8.38 12.01
N ARG A 157 -9.40 9.18 11.21
CA ARG A 157 -8.29 8.66 10.40
C ARG A 157 -7.05 8.27 11.22
N VAL A 158 -6.91 8.71 12.47
CA VAL A 158 -5.73 8.44 13.29
C VAL A 158 -5.92 7.11 14.02
N LEU A 159 -5.17 6.07 13.63
CA LEU A 159 -5.35 4.73 14.19
C LEU A 159 -4.91 4.66 15.66
N GLU A 160 -3.71 5.19 15.92
CA GLU A 160 -3.19 5.39 17.26
C GLU A 160 -2.70 6.83 17.44
N PRO A 161 -3.26 7.58 18.40
CA PRO A 161 -2.79 8.93 18.69
C PRO A 161 -1.41 8.87 19.34
N LYS A 162 -0.43 9.57 18.76
CA LYS A 162 0.95 9.67 19.26
C LYS A 162 1.31 11.09 19.71
N LEU A 163 0.65 12.09 19.12
CA LEU A 163 0.86 13.49 19.44
C LEU A 163 -0.13 13.94 20.51
N ALA A 164 0.29 14.90 21.34
CA ALA A 164 -0.56 15.49 22.39
C ALA A 164 -1.91 16.01 21.85
N GLU A 165 -1.90 16.56 20.64
CA GLU A 165 -3.08 17.09 19.94
C GLU A 165 -4.03 16.00 19.39
N GLU A 166 -3.56 14.76 19.23
CA GLU A 166 -4.38 13.63 18.77
C GLU A 166 -5.04 12.88 19.93
N HIS A 167 -4.53 13.07 21.15
CA HIS A 167 -5.07 12.45 22.35
C HIS A 167 -6.38 13.12 22.79
N GLY A 168 -7.24 12.33 23.45
CA GLY A 168 -8.50 12.81 24.01
C GLY A 168 -9.73 12.54 23.16
N SER A 169 -9.57 11.95 21.96
CA SER A 169 -10.70 11.40 21.21
C SER A 169 -11.08 10.00 21.71
N THR A 170 -12.37 9.70 21.77
CA THR A 170 -12.86 8.36 22.09
C THR A 170 -14.06 7.98 21.22
N ILE A 171 -14.10 6.74 20.75
CA ILE A 171 -15.22 6.18 20.02
C ILE A 171 -16.09 5.39 21.01
N THR A 172 -17.38 5.66 21.01
CA THR A 172 -18.39 4.89 21.72
C THR A 172 -19.20 4.08 20.70
N TYR A 173 -19.33 2.78 20.94
CA TYR A 173 -20.21 1.89 20.19
C TYR A 173 -20.93 0.98 21.18
N GLU A 174 -22.26 1.00 21.17
CA GLU A 174 -23.10 0.38 22.20
C GLU A 174 -22.66 0.77 23.62
N HIS A 175 -22.15 -0.19 24.40
CA HIS A 175 -21.69 -0.01 25.79
C HIS A 175 -20.16 0.00 25.89
N HIS A 176 -19.45 -0.07 24.76
CA HIS A 176 -18.01 -0.11 24.69
C HIS A 176 -17.44 1.25 24.34
N ARG A 177 -16.30 1.58 24.95
CA ARG A 177 -15.55 2.81 24.70
C ARG A 177 -14.13 2.46 24.28
N TYR A 178 -13.70 3.02 23.15
CA TYR A 178 -12.38 2.84 22.57
C TYR A 178 -11.62 4.16 22.57
N SER A 179 -10.41 4.17 23.11
CA SER A 179 -9.50 5.33 23.06
C SER A 179 -8.65 5.38 21.79
N LYS A 180 -8.62 4.28 21.02
CA LYS A 180 -7.92 4.18 19.73
C LYS A 180 -8.90 3.71 18.66
N VAL A 181 -8.81 4.30 17.47
CA VAL A 181 -9.61 3.84 16.31
C VAL A 181 -9.22 2.42 15.93
N GLN A 182 -7.93 2.09 16.04
CA GLN A 182 -7.42 0.75 15.80
C GLN A 182 -8.12 -0.32 16.67
N ASP A 183 -8.34 -0.02 17.95
CA ASP A 183 -8.98 -0.97 18.88
C ASP A 183 -10.44 -1.20 18.50
N TYR A 184 -11.16 -0.16 18.10
CA TYR A 184 -12.52 -0.30 17.56
C TYR A 184 -12.53 -1.18 16.32
N ILE A 185 -11.65 -0.92 15.35
CA ILE A 185 -11.52 -1.68 14.10
C ILE A 185 -11.28 -3.17 14.39
N PHE A 186 -10.26 -3.50 15.17
CA PHE A 186 -9.86 -4.89 15.41
C PHE A 186 -10.63 -5.57 16.55
N SER A 187 -11.57 -4.88 17.20
CA SER A 187 -12.49 -5.52 18.14
C SER A 187 -13.86 -5.75 17.52
N GLN A 188 -14.34 -4.80 16.71
CA GLN A 188 -15.75 -4.76 16.28
C GLN A 188 -15.92 -4.98 14.77
N LEU A 189 -15.03 -4.45 13.93
CA LEU A 189 -15.20 -4.48 12.48
C LEU A 189 -14.56 -5.72 11.83
N ALA A 190 -13.30 -6.02 12.20
CA ALA A 190 -12.54 -7.11 11.60
C ALA A 190 -11.57 -7.75 12.62
N PRO A 191 -12.07 -8.43 13.66
CA PRO A 191 -11.22 -8.97 14.74
C PRO A 191 -10.21 -10.03 14.28
N PHE A 192 -10.61 -10.87 13.31
CA PHE A 192 -9.74 -11.87 12.71
C PHE A 192 -8.54 -11.27 11.96
N LEU A 193 -8.64 -10.02 11.49
CA LEU A 193 -7.63 -9.44 10.61
C LEU A 193 -6.28 -9.20 11.32
N ASN A 194 -6.31 -8.93 12.63
CA ASN A 194 -5.11 -8.66 13.44
C ASN A 194 -4.10 -9.83 13.43
N GLU A 195 -4.58 -11.08 13.32
CA GLU A 195 -3.72 -12.26 13.25
C GLU A 195 -3.02 -12.44 11.89
N HIS A 196 -3.59 -11.87 10.83
CA HIS A 196 -3.08 -11.98 9.47
C HIS A 196 -2.19 -10.79 9.06
N ILE A 197 -2.24 -9.71 9.83
CA ILE A 197 -1.40 -8.55 9.64
C ILE A 197 0.03 -8.86 10.08
N LYS A 198 0.99 -8.55 9.22
CA LYS A 198 2.42 -8.75 9.50
C LYS A 198 2.88 -7.76 10.56
N LYS A 199 3.26 -8.27 11.74
CA LYS A 199 3.86 -7.47 12.83
C LYS A 199 5.36 -7.31 12.61
N GLU A 200 5.89 -6.11 12.78
CA GLU A 200 7.34 -5.89 12.69
C GLU A 200 8.03 -6.30 13.98
N ALA A 201 9.11 -7.10 13.85
CA ALA A 201 9.85 -7.65 14.99
C ALA A 201 10.59 -6.60 15.86
N THR A 202 10.75 -5.37 15.37
CA THR A 202 11.59 -4.33 16.01
C THR A 202 10.81 -3.27 16.79
N ARG A 203 9.47 -3.29 16.78
CA ARG A 203 8.66 -2.40 17.61
C ARG A 203 7.46 -3.17 18.15
N GLU A 204 7.56 -3.62 19.40
CA GLU A 204 6.57 -4.46 20.11
C GLU A 204 5.17 -3.82 20.28
N GLN A 205 4.94 -2.61 19.77
CA GLN A 205 3.68 -1.88 19.92
C GLN A 205 2.98 -1.55 18.59
N HIS A 206 3.55 -1.96 17.44
CA HIS A 206 3.08 -1.53 16.12
C HIS A 206 2.38 -2.66 15.38
N VAL A 207 1.05 -2.65 15.35
CA VAL A 207 0.26 -3.61 14.55
C VAL A 207 0.25 -3.16 13.08
N GLY A 208 1.23 -3.64 12.30
CA GLY A 208 1.11 -3.74 10.85
C GLY A 208 1.09 -2.46 10.02
N SER A 209 1.36 -1.31 10.63
CA SER A 209 1.66 -0.10 9.86
C SER A 209 2.84 -0.39 8.95
N LEU A 210 2.67 -0.14 7.65
CA LEU A 210 3.81 -0.16 6.74
C LEU A 210 4.85 0.84 7.26
N PRO A 211 6.12 0.46 7.49
CA PRO A 211 7.12 1.32 8.12
C PRO A 211 7.45 2.58 7.29
N TYR A 212 6.97 2.60 6.04
CA TYR A 212 7.08 3.69 5.07
C TYR A 212 5.77 4.49 4.91
N PHE A 213 4.74 4.25 5.73
CA PHE A 213 3.55 5.10 5.80
C PHE A 213 3.68 6.13 6.91
N ILE A 214 3.23 7.35 6.61
CA ILE A 214 3.30 8.51 7.51
C ILE A 214 2.30 8.28 8.66
N ASP A 215 2.84 8.16 9.88
CA ASP A 215 2.16 8.39 11.16
C ASP A 215 0.87 7.60 11.45
N GLU A 216 0.71 6.37 10.93
CA GLU A 216 -0.46 5.50 11.26
C GLU A 216 -1.82 6.18 10.97
N ARG A 217 -1.87 7.02 9.95
CA ARG A 217 -3.11 7.69 9.53
C ARG A 217 -3.70 7.06 8.27
N MET A 218 -5.01 6.85 8.27
CA MET A 218 -5.78 6.46 7.11
C MET A 218 -5.88 7.61 6.09
N PHE A 219 -5.97 7.25 4.81
CA PHE A 219 -6.33 8.19 3.75
C PHE A 219 -7.85 8.41 3.76
N VAL A 220 -8.32 9.63 3.54
CA VAL A 220 -9.75 9.96 3.62
C VAL A 220 -10.31 10.30 2.24
N LEU A 221 -11.31 9.55 1.80
CA LEU A 221 -12.19 9.93 0.70
C LEU A 221 -13.46 10.54 1.30
N SER A 222 -13.93 11.69 0.81
CA SER A 222 -15.12 12.35 1.37
C SER A 222 -16.01 12.95 0.30
N TYR A 223 -17.31 12.91 0.56
CA TYR A 223 -18.35 13.61 -0.16
C TYR A 223 -19.14 14.45 0.82
N VAL A 224 -19.19 15.77 0.60
CA VAL A 224 -19.96 16.70 1.42
C VAL A 224 -20.85 17.55 0.54
N THR A 225 -22.15 17.55 0.84
CA THR A 225 -23.08 18.53 0.25
C THR A 225 -23.37 19.66 1.19
N VAL A 226 -23.43 20.86 0.63
CA VAL A 226 -23.71 22.11 1.35
C VAL A 226 -24.94 22.78 0.75
N ASN A 227 -25.57 23.65 1.53
CA ASN A 227 -26.73 24.40 1.06
C ASN A 227 -26.38 25.27 -0.17
N GLN A 228 -27.27 25.31 -1.17
CA GLN A 228 -27.10 26.03 -2.44
C GLN A 228 -26.75 27.51 -2.27
N GLU A 229 -27.30 28.15 -1.23
CA GLU A 229 -27.09 29.58 -0.96
C GLU A 229 -25.70 29.88 -0.37
N GLN A 230 -24.96 28.85 0.06
CA GLN A 230 -23.63 29.02 0.66
C GLN A 230 -22.54 29.06 -0.41
N GLU A 231 -21.62 29.99 -0.28
CA GLU A 231 -20.41 30.05 -1.10
C GLU A 231 -19.37 29.07 -0.55
N ILE A 232 -18.68 28.35 -1.44
CA ILE A 232 -17.51 27.54 -1.08
C ILE A 232 -16.28 28.40 -1.42
N ASN A 233 -15.71 29.07 -0.43
CA ASN A 233 -14.56 29.96 -0.65
C ASN A 233 -13.20 29.23 -0.61
N SER A 234 -12.15 29.97 -0.97
CA SER A 234 -10.76 29.50 -0.98
C SER A 234 -10.31 28.98 0.39
N THR A 235 -10.76 29.62 1.47
CA THR A 235 -10.47 29.22 2.85
C THR A 235 -11.04 27.83 3.16
N THR A 236 -12.28 27.56 2.76
CA THR A 236 -12.95 26.26 2.94
C THR A 236 -12.21 25.15 2.19
N LEU A 237 -11.86 25.39 0.93
CA LEU A 237 -11.13 24.42 0.10
C LEU A 237 -9.76 24.07 0.72
N PHE A 238 -9.04 25.06 1.20
CA PHE A 238 -7.75 24.86 1.88
C PHE A 238 -7.90 24.05 3.17
N ARG A 239 -8.87 24.43 4.02
CA ARG A 239 -9.15 23.72 5.28
C ARG A 239 -9.54 22.26 5.05
N THR A 240 -10.26 21.99 3.96
CA THR A 240 -10.61 20.62 3.55
C THR A 240 -9.37 19.81 3.21
N GLY A 241 -8.48 20.36 2.39
CA GLY A 241 -7.25 19.67 2.00
C GLY A 241 -6.32 19.37 3.18
N GLN A 242 -6.32 20.24 4.20
CA GLN A 242 -5.48 20.13 5.40
C GLN A 242 -6.19 19.50 6.61
N LEU A 243 -7.47 19.15 6.48
CA LEU A 243 -8.35 18.76 7.59
C LEU A 243 -8.27 19.70 8.80
N ASN A 244 -8.25 21.01 8.54
CA ASN A 244 -8.20 22.00 9.62
C ASN A 244 -9.60 22.18 10.23
N SER A 245 -9.85 21.49 11.34
CA SER A 245 -11.10 21.53 12.10
C SER A 245 -11.09 22.63 13.16
N TYR A 246 -10.86 22.28 14.43
CA TYR A 246 -10.90 23.16 15.58
C TYR A 246 -9.52 23.43 16.17
N THR A 247 -9.38 24.57 16.82
CA THR A 247 -8.33 24.85 17.79
C THR A 247 -8.62 24.15 19.12
N PRO A 248 -7.63 24.04 20.03
CA PRO A 248 -7.88 23.50 21.38
C PRO A 248 -8.93 24.26 22.20
N ASP A 249 -9.22 25.53 21.87
CA ASP A 249 -10.30 26.33 22.48
C ASP A 249 -11.65 26.21 21.76
N GLY A 250 -11.79 25.27 20.81
CA GLY A 250 -13.05 24.95 20.15
C GLY A 250 -13.48 25.93 19.05
N LYS A 251 -12.55 26.71 18.48
CA LYS A 251 -12.84 27.64 17.38
C LYS A 251 -12.37 27.07 16.04
N ALA A 252 -13.01 27.49 14.95
CA ALA A 252 -12.57 27.13 13.61
C ALA A 252 -11.09 27.49 13.38
N PHE A 253 -10.32 26.53 12.88
CA PHE A 253 -8.88 26.63 12.71
C PHE A 253 -8.48 26.68 11.24
N ILE A 254 -7.41 27.43 10.96
CA ILE A 254 -6.68 27.35 9.69
C ILE A 254 -5.17 27.39 9.97
N SER A 255 -4.43 26.47 9.35
CA SER A 255 -2.98 26.34 9.59
C SER A 255 -2.14 27.40 8.88
N ALA A 256 -2.71 28.15 7.93
CA ALA A 256 -2.04 29.20 7.19
C ALA A 256 -2.83 30.51 7.20
N HIS A 257 -2.16 31.62 7.49
CA HIS A 257 -2.76 32.96 7.47
C HIS A 257 -2.41 33.79 6.21
N ASN A 258 -1.48 33.30 5.38
CA ASN A 258 -1.08 33.99 4.15
C ASN A 258 -2.05 33.63 3.00
N HIS A 259 -2.86 34.59 2.57
CA HIS A 259 -3.86 34.37 1.52
C HIS A 259 -3.26 33.99 0.16
N GLU A 260 -2.10 34.56 -0.21
CA GLU A 260 -1.44 34.21 -1.47
C GLU A 260 -0.93 32.76 -1.44
N TYR A 261 -0.48 32.31 -0.28
CA TYR A 261 -0.11 30.92 -0.06
C TYR A 261 -1.33 29.99 -0.20
N ILE A 262 -2.45 30.34 0.45
CA ILE A 262 -3.71 29.59 0.34
C ILE A 262 -4.17 29.48 -1.12
N LYS A 263 -4.15 30.59 -1.86
CA LYS A 263 -4.53 30.61 -3.27
C LYS A 263 -3.60 29.75 -4.13
N THR A 264 -2.29 29.87 -3.95
CA THR A 264 -1.29 29.05 -4.65
C THR A 264 -1.38 27.57 -4.28
N TYR A 265 -1.78 27.27 -3.04
CA TYR A 265 -2.04 25.91 -2.61
C TYR A 265 -3.27 25.35 -3.34
N ASN A 266 -4.37 26.09 -3.36
CA ASN A 266 -5.61 25.66 -3.99
C ASN A 266 -5.45 25.42 -5.49
N THR A 267 -4.68 26.24 -6.22
CA THR A 267 -4.43 26.01 -7.66
C THR A 267 -3.70 24.70 -7.96
N LYS A 268 -3.06 24.08 -6.96
CA LYS A 268 -2.34 22.80 -7.11
C LYS A 268 -3.16 21.59 -6.64
N HIS A 269 -4.10 21.79 -5.73
CA HIS A 269 -4.78 20.72 -5.00
C HIS A 269 -6.29 20.70 -5.25
N VAL A 270 -6.87 21.77 -5.81
CA VAL A 270 -8.29 21.87 -6.11
C VAL A 270 -8.49 21.68 -7.61
N TYR A 271 -9.38 20.78 -7.96
CA TYR A 271 -9.86 20.57 -9.30
C TYR A 271 -11.21 21.27 -9.47
N GLU A 272 -11.24 22.23 -10.38
CA GLU A 272 -12.28 23.26 -10.50
C GLU A 272 -13.15 23.09 -11.76
N ARG A 273 -13.15 21.91 -12.39
CA ARG A 273 -13.89 21.65 -13.65
C ARG A 273 -15.37 22.01 -13.58
N TRP A 274 -15.99 21.84 -12.41
CA TRP A 274 -17.40 22.14 -12.16
C TRP A 274 -17.59 23.27 -11.14
N ALA A 275 -16.59 24.15 -11.01
CA ALA A 275 -16.74 25.35 -10.22
C ALA A 275 -17.75 26.33 -10.87
N PRO A 276 -18.51 27.10 -10.08
CA PRO A 276 -18.47 27.23 -8.62
C PRO A 276 -19.34 26.25 -7.83
N GLU A 277 -19.94 25.25 -8.48
CA GLU A 277 -20.91 24.35 -7.85
C GLU A 277 -20.23 23.18 -7.14
N THR A 278 -19.22 22.57 -7.75
CA THR A 278 -18.55 21.37 -7.24
C THR A 278 -17.04 21.49 -7.34
N TYR A 279 -16.36 21.16 -6.24
CA TYR A 279 -14.91 21.18 -6.13
C TYR A 279 -14.41 19.83 -5.66
N TYR A 280 -13.29 19.40 -6.22
CA TYR A 280 -12.57 18.23 -5.72
C TYR A 280 -11.23 18.68 -5.15
N VAL A 281 -11.01 18.44 -3.85
CA VAL A 281 -9.77 18.73 -3.15
C VAL A 281 -8.96 17.44 -3.02
N ILE A 282 -7.74 17.44 -3.54
CA ILE A 282 -6.85 16.28 -3.57
C ILE A 282 -5.55 16.65 -2.86
N THR A 283 -5.14 15.82 -1.90
CA THR A 283 -3.87 15.94 -1.18
C THR A 283 -3.28 14.56 -0.95
N ASP A 284 -2.11 14.49 -0.30
CA ASP A 284 -1.50 13.21 0.08
C ASP A 284 -2.35 12.35 1.04
N HIS A 285 -3.37 12.93 1.66
CA HIS A 285 -4.16 12.29 2.69
C HIS A 285 -5.68 12.42 2.52
N VAL A 286 -6.15 13.28 1.61
CA VAL A 286 -7.57 13.53 1.38
C VAL A 286 -7.89 13.55 -0.11
N PHE A 287 -9.00 12.93 -0.48
CA PHE A 287 -9.71 13.21 -1.72
C PHE A 287 -11.16 13.56 -1.36
N SER A 288 -11.51 14.83 -1.44
CA SER A 288 -12.83 15.33 -1.00
C SER A 288 -13.57 15.99 -2.13
N CYS A 289 -14.82 15.58 -2.36
CA CYS A 289 -15.77 16.29 -3.19
C CYS A 289 -16.67 17.15 -2.30
N ILE A 290 -16.71 18.46 -2.57
CA ILE A 290 -17.61 19.40 -1.89
C ILE A 290 -18.51 19.99 -2.97
N SER A 291 -19.83 19.89 -2.79
CA SER A 291 -20.80 20.31 -3.80
C SER A 291 -21.97 21.09 -3.21
N LYS A 292 -22.36 22.16 -3.90
CA LYS A 292 -23.64 22.84 -3.74
C LYS A 292 -24.71 22.01 -4.47
N SER A 293 -25.12 20.90 -3.89
CA SER A 293 -26.08 20.04 -4.59
C SER A 293 -27.45 20.70 -4.63
N THR A 294 -27.95 20.96 -5.85
CA THR A 294 -29.20 21.67 -6.07
C THR A 294 -30.43 20.75 -6.03
N ASP A 295 -30.22 19.46 -6.30
CA ASP A 295 -31.26 18.48 -6.48
C ASP A 295 -30.76 17.05 -6.19
N SER A 296 -31.68 16.17 -5.84
CA SER A 296 -31.37 14.79 -5.45
C SER A 296 -30.70 13.97 -6.56
N LYS A 297 -30.90 14.29 -7.85
CA LYS A 297 -30.28 13.51 -8.94
C LYS A 297 -28.80 13.88 -9.09
N THR A 298 -28.48 15.17 -9.01
CA THR A 298 -27.09 15.63 -9.04
C THR A 298 -26.31 15.12 -7.82
N ASP A 299 -26.91 15.14 -6.63
CA ASP A 299 -26.35 14.54 -5.41
C ASP A 299 -25.99 13.06 -5.62
N GLN A 300 -26.97 12.28 -6.07
CA GLN A 300 -26.80 10.86 -6.34
C GLN A 300 -25.73 10.61 -7.41
N LEU A 301 -25.72 11.37 -8.51
CA LEU A 301 -24.74 11.23 -9.58
C LEU A 301 -23.31 11.44 -9.08
N LEU A 302 -23.07 12.54 -8.35
CA LEU A 302 -21.75 12.87 -7.83
C LEU A 302 -21.27 11.84 -6.81
N MET A 303 -22.17 11.39 -5.92
CA MET A 303 -21.87 10.33 -4.95
C MET A 303 -21.47 9.02 -5.65
N ASN A 304 -22.28 8.60 -6.62
CA ASN A 304 -22.05 7.38 -7.39
C ASN A 304 -20.73 7.44 -8.17
N HIS A 305 -20.38 8.59 -8.73
CA HIS A 305 -19.11 8.79 -9.41
C HIS A 305 -17.91 8.79 -8.46
N LEU A 306 -18.03 9.47 -7.31
CA LEU A 306 -16.97 9.52 -6.31
C LEU A 306 -16.64 8.12 -5.77
N PHE A 307 -17.65 7.38 -5.31
CA PHE A 307 -17.47 6.04 -4.74
C PHE A 307 -17.35 4.93 -5.77
N GLY A 308 -17.63 5.23 -7.03
CA GLY A 308 -17.40 4.39 -8.20
C GLY A 308 -16.07 4.71 -8.88
N GLN A 309 -16.14 5.33 -10.05
CA GLN A 309 -14.99 5.47 -10.94
C GLN A 309 -13.84 6.28 -10.32
N HIS A 310 -14.14 7.38 -9.62
CA HIS A 310 -13.09 8.23 -9.05
C HIS A 310 -12.38 7.54 -7.90
N TYR A 311 -13.11 6.77 -7.08
CA TYR A 311 -12.52 5.95 -6.02
C TYR A 311 -11.56 4.91 -6.59
N TYR A 312 -11.95 4.16 -7.63
CA TYR A 312 -11.05 3.15 -8.20
C TYR A 312 -9.84 3.77 -8.92
N ASN A 313 -9.99 4.97 -9.49
CA ASN A 313 -8.89 5.75 -10.03
C ASN A 313 -7.91 6.19 -8.91
N LEU A 314 -8.43 6.76 -7.81
CA LEU A 314 -7.66 7.07 -6.62
C LEU A 314 -6.95 5.82 -6.09
N PHE A 315 -7.69 4.72 -5.91
CA PHE A 315 -7.21 3.49 -5.29
C PHE A 315 -6.04 2.89 -6.06
N LEU A 316 -6.11 2.90 -7.40
CA LEU A 316 -5.03 2.42 -8.25
C LEU A 316 -3.75 3.25 -8.09
N HIS A 317 -3.86 4.58 -8.07
CA HIS A 317 -2.71 5.46 -7.84
C HIS A 317 -2.19 5.40 -6.41
N PHE A 318 -3.07 5.21 -5.43
CA PHE A 318 -2.72 4.96 -4.04
C PHE A 318 -1.94 3.65 -3.90
N PHE A 319 -2.38 2.59 -4.60
CA PHE A 319 -1.64 1.33 -4.70
C PHE A 319 -0.26 1.53 -5.35
N TYR A 320 -0.14 2.32 -6.43
CA TYR A 320 1.16 2.64 -7.01
C TYR A 320 2.11 3.30 -6.01
N LYS A 321 1.62 4.30 -5.27
CA LYS A 321 2.39 4.98 -4.21
C LYS A 321 2.89 3.97 -3.18
N ILE A 322 2.00 3.11 -2.67
CA ILE A 322 2.33 2.11 -1.64
C ILE A 322 3.39 1.13 -2.16
N VAL A 323 3.23 0.58 -3.37
CA VAL A 323 4.18 -0.38 -3.93
C VAL A 323 5.54 0.27 -4.13
N LEU A 324 5.60 1.49 -4.68
CA LEU A 324 6.86 2.19 -4.89
C LEU A 324 7.60 2.46 -3.58
N LEU A 325 6.90 2.96 -2.55
CA LEU A 325 7.48 3.15 -1.22
C LEU A 325 7.94 1.83 -0.59
N LYS A 326 7.18 0.74 -0.78
CA LYS A 326 7.56 -0.61 -0.35
C LYS A 326 8.87 -1.05 -1.00
N LEU A 327 8.99 -0.87 -2.31
CA LEU A 327 10.18 -1.29 -3.06
C LEU A 327 11.42 -0.48 -2.64
N SER A 328 11.29 0.84 -2.44
CA SER A 328 12.36 1.67 -1.88
C SER A 328 12.76 1.23 -0.46
N TYR A 329 11.78 0.91 0.39
CA TYR A 329 12.06 0.41 1.74
C TYR A 329 12.74 -0.98 1.72
N GLU A 330 12.26 -1.93 0.91
CA GLU A 330 12.90 -3.25 0.79
C GLU A 330 14.35 -3.12 0.32
N TYR A 331 14.62 -2.19 -0.61
CA TYR A 331 15.97 -1.87 -1.05
C TYR A 331 16.86 -1.37 0.09
N SER A 332 16.37 -0.43 0.91
CA SER A 332 17.16 0.14 2.02
C SER A 332 17.56 -0.90 3.07
N GLN A 333 16.80 -1.97 3.19
CA GLN A 333 17.07 -3.07 4.12
C GLN A 333 18.05 -4.12 3.57
N LEU A 334 18.44 -4.05 2.29
CA LEU A 334 19.35 -5.03 1.69
C LEU A 334 20.80 -4.84 2.15
N THR A 335 21.36 -5.89 2.77
CA THR A 335 22.81 -6.03 2.93
C THR A 335 23.40 -6.79 1.74
N PHE A 336 23.94 -6.07 0.76
CA PHE A 336 24.38 -6.62 -0.55
C PHE A 336 25.37 -7.79 -0.47
N HIS A 337 26.17 -7.89 0.60
CA HIS A 337 27.18 -8.94 0.76
C HIS A 337 26.61 -10.30 1.24
N LYS A 338 25.38 -10.31 1.77
CA LYS A 338 24.77 -11.50 2.38
C LYS A 338 23.46 -11.95 1.73
N ASN A 339 22.81 -11.08 0.94
CA ASN A 339 21.40 -11.27 0.57
C ASN A 339 21.15 -11.39 -0.94
N SER A 340 21.77 -12.38 -1.60
CA SER A 340 21.60 -12.60 -3.05
C SER A 340 20.15 -12.93 -3.45
N GLU A 341 19.44 -13.71 -2.62
CA GLU A 341 18.04 -14.04 -2.82
C GLU A 341 17.14 -12.79 -2.67
N GLY A 342 17.45 -11.91 -1.70
CA GLY A 342 16.77 -10.63 -1.54
C GLY A 342 16.94 -9.71 -2.76
N ILE A 343 18.14 -9.65 -3.34
CA ILE A 343 18.41 -8.87 -4.57
C ILE A 343 17.56 -9.41 -5.74
N GLU A 344 17.56 -10.72 -5.97
CA GLU A 344 16.79 -11.34 -7.07
C GLU A 344 15.29 -11.11 -6.89
N ARG A 345 14.78 -11.28 -5.67
CA ARG A 345 13.36 -11.02 -5.35
C ARG A 345 12.98 -9.57 -5.61
N LEU A 346 13.84 -8.62 -5.24
CA LEU A 346 13.57 -7.20 -5.44
C LEU A 346 13.60 -6.82 -6.93
N ILE A 347 14.59 -7.30 -7.69
CA ILE A 347 14.64 -7.15 -9.16
C ILE A 347 13.34 -7.65 -9.77
N ARG A 348 12.93 -8.89 -9.45
CA ARG A 348 11.67 -9.47 -9.95
C ARG A 348 10.46 -8.62 -9.59
N SER A 349 10.38 -8.14 -8.35
CA SER A 349 9.25 -7.35 -7.87
C SER A 349 9.14 -6.02 -8.62
N ILE A 350 10.25 -5.31 -8.81
CA ILE A 350 10.29 -4.07 -9.61
C ILE A 350 9.86 -4.35 -11.05
N THR A 351 10.42 -5.39 -11.69
CA THR A 351 10.09 -5.75 -13.09
C THR A 351 8.61 -6.09 -13.25
N VAL A 352 8.06 -6.91 -12.35
CA VAL A 352 6.63 -7.28 -12.38
C VAL A 352 5.75 -6.04 -12.15
N PHE A 353 6.10 -5.18 -11.21
CA PHE A 353 5.34 -3.95 -10.96
C PHE A 353 5.32 -3.05 -12.20
N SER A 354 6.49 -2.76 -12.77
CA SER A 354 6.62 -1.90 -13.95
C SER A 354 5.96 -2.47 -15.20
N GLY A 355 5.98 -3.80 -15.37
CA GLY A 355 5.49 -4.45 -16.58
C GLY A 355 4.02 -4.83 -16.56
N LYS A 356 3.45 -5.07 -15.36
CA LYS A 356 2.09 -5.61 -15.21
C LYS A 356 1.12 -4.69 -14.49
N TYR A 357 1.60 -3.77 -13.65
CA TYR A 357 0.73 -3.00 -12.76
C TYR A 357 0.82 -1.49 -12.96
N LEU A 358 1.99 -0.94 -13.30
CA LEU A 358 2.16 0.50 -13.48
C LEU A 358 1.92 0.92 -14.94
N PHE A 359 0.80 1.58 -15.20
CA PHE A 359 0.45 2.08 -16.54
C PHE A 359 0.37 3.60 -16.59
N LEU A 360 0.74 4.17 -17.74
CA LEU A 360 0.70 5.62 -17.98
C LEU A 360 -0.73 6.13 -18.17
N GLU A 361 -1.57 5.36 -18.85
CA GLU A 361 -2.96 5.71 -19.11
C GLU A 361 -3.84 4.61 -18.51
N ILE A 362 -4.91 4.99 -17.80
CA ILE A 362 -5.77 4.04 -17.12
C ILE A 362 -7.25 4.19 -17.45
N SER A 363 -7.66 5.35 -17.97
CA SER A 363 -9.04 5.73 -18.24
C SER A 363 -9.20 6.14 -19.69
N SER A 364 -10.30 5.71 -20.31
CA SER A 364 -10.70 6.14 -21.66
C SER A 364 -11.36 7.52 -21.67
N ARG A 365 -11.80 8.01 -20.50
CA ARG A 365 -12.50 9.28 -20.32
C ARG A 365 -11.55 10.40 -19.91
N THR A 366 -11.77 11.59 -20.47
CA THR A 366 -10.98 12.81 -20.21
C THR A 366 -10.92 13.16 -18.73
N GLU A 367 -12.05 13.12 -18.02
CA GLU A 367 -12.11 13.36 -16.57
C GLU A 367 -11.22 12.40 -15.79
N GLY A 368 -11.20 11.11 -16.17
CA GLY A 368 -10.34 10.13 -15.52
C GLY A 368 -8.87 10.31 -15.82
N GLN A 369 -8.53 10.79 -17.02
CA GLN A 369 -7.16 11.19 -17.36
C GLN A 369 -6.72 12.40 -16.52
N GLU A 370 -7.58 13.41 -16.37
CA GLU A 370 -7.31 14.60 -15.55
C GLU A 370 -7.08 14.26 -14.07
N PHE A 371 -7.94 13.41 -13.47
CA PHE A 371 -7.71 12.90 -12.11
C PHE A 371 -6.42 12.07 -12.00
N SER A 372 -6.12 11.24 -13.00
CA SER A 372 -4.88 10.43 -13.00
C SER A 372 -3.64 11.32 -12.95
N GLU A 373 -3.60 12.39 -13.75
CA GLU A 373 -2.49 13.33 -13.74
C GLU A 373 -2.36 14.07 -12.40
N LEU A 374 -3.48 14.47 -11.79
CA LEU A 374 -3.47 15.06 -10.45
C LEU A 374 -2.94 14.09 -9.40
N PHE A 375 -3.41 12.83 -9.39
CA PHE A 375 -2.91 11.81 -8.45
C PHE A 375 -1.43 11.52 -8.66
N LYS A 376 -0.95 11.37 -9.90
CA LYS A 376 0.48 11.17 -10.19
C LYS A 376 1.34 12.30 -9.65
N LYS A 377 0.86 13.55 -9.80
CA LYS A 377 1.57 14.75 -9.34
C LYS A 377 1.59 14.83 -7.81
N ILE A 378 0.43 14.67 -7.17
CA ILE A 378 0.27 14.82 -5.72
C ILE A 378 0.96 13.68 -4.98
N PHE A 379 0.80 12.44 -5.43
CA PHE A 379 1.47 11.28 -4.83
C PHE A 379 2.93 11.12 -5.26
N HIS A 380 3.46 12.04 -6.07
CA HIS A 380 4.83 12.01 -6.57
C HIS A 380 5.22 10.69 -7.25
N ILE A 381 4.26 10.03 -7.92
CA ILE A 381 4.43 8.69 -8.52
C ILE A 381 5.60 8.65 -9.49
N ASN A 382 5.72 9.68 -10.33
CA ASN A 382 6.81 9.76 -11.31
C ASN A 382 8.18 9.83 -10.63
N SER A 383 8.33 10.63 -9.57
CA SER A 383 9.58 10.76 -8.82
C SER A 383 9.94 9.45 -8.11
N LEU A 384 8.98 8.85 -7.41
CA LEU A 384 9.16 7.56 -6.73
C LEU A 384 9.53 6.45 -7.73
N TYR A 385 8.90 6.43 -8.90
CA TYR A 385 9.21 5.45 -9.93
C TYR A 385 10.63 5.61 -10.49
N GLN A 386 11.10 6.85 -10.70
CA GLN A 386 12.49 7.08 -11.14
C GLN A 386 13.49 6.57 -10.09
N GLU A 387 13.26 6.84 -8.81
CA GLU A 387 14.12 6.34 -7.72
C GLU A 387 14.21 4.79 -7.72
N VAL A 388 13.06 4.12 -7.84
CA VAL A 388 13.01 2.64 -7.92
C VAL A 388 13.71 2.12 -9.18
N LYS A 389 13.62 2.83 -10.30
CA LYS A 389 14.28 2.46 -11.56
C LYS A 389 15.81 2.62 -11.48
N GLU A 390 16.31 3.68 -10.87
CA GLU A 390 17.74 3.87 -10.63
C GLU A 390 18.29 2.79 -9.69
N THR A 391 17.50 2.45 -8.67
CA THR A 391 17.75 1.35 -7.75
C THR A 391 17.89 0.00 -8.49
N LEU A 392 17.01 -0.28 -9.46
CA LEU A 392 17.07 -1.48 -10.29
C LEU A 392 18.41 -1.62 -11.03
N GLY A 393 18.93 -0.51 -11.59
CA GLY A 393 20.25 -0.51 -12.24
C GLY A 393 21.37 -0.88 -11.28
N THR A 394 21.31 -0.38 -10.04
CA THR A 394 22.29 -0.68 -8.99
C THR A 394 22.20 -2.14 -8.53
N LEU A 395 21.00 -2.71 -8.46
CA LEU A 395 20.77 -4.11 -8.10
C LEU A 395 21.41 -5.07 -9.12
N TYR A 396 21.23 -4.82 -10.42
CA TYR A 396 21.87 -5.63 -11.46
C TYR A 396 23.41 -5.58 -11.38
N GLN A 397 23.99 -4.39 -11.25
CA GLN A 397 25.44 -4.24 -11.09
C GLN A 397 25.98 -5.00 -9.87
N ASN A 398 25.25 -4.99 -8.76
CA ASN A 398 25.65 -5.73 -7.57
C ASN A 398 25.52 -7.25 -7.75
N GLN A 399 24.47 -7.72 -8.42
CA GLN A 399 24.30 -9.14 -8.76
C GLN A 399 25.46 -9.64 -9.64
N GLU A 400 25.86 -8.86 -10.65
CA GLU A 400 27.02 -9.17 -11.51
C GLU A 400 28.33 -9.24 -10.70
N LYS A 401 28.58 -8.27 -9.81
CA LYS A 401 29.77 -8.28 -8.93
C LYS A 401 29.82 -9.50 -8.02
N ILE A 402 28.68 -9.92 -7.45
CA ILE A 402 28.59 -11.12 -6.61
C ILE A 402 28.87 -12.38 -7.45
N ALA A 403 28.29 -12.47 -8.65
CA ALA A 403 28.54 -13.59 -9.56
C ALA A 403 30.02 -13.67 -9.98
N ALA A 404 30.63 -12.54 -10.34
CA ALA A 404 32.05 -12.44 -10.68
C ALA A 404 32.94 -12.86 -9.49
N LYS A 405 32.63 -12.41 -8.27
CA LYS A 405 33.36 -12.83 -7.05
C LYS A 405 33.26 -14.34 -6.82
N ARG A 406 32.09 -14.94 -7.04
CA ARG A 406 31.88 -16.39 -6.95
C ARG A 406 32.72 -17.14 -8.00
N HIS A 407 32.74 -16.68 -9.25
CA HIS A 407 33.58 -17.25 -10.30
C HIS A 407 35.08 -17.14 -9.95
N ASN A 408 35.54 -16.00 -9.42
CA ASN A 408 36.92 -15.82 -8.98
C ASN A 408 37.29 -16.76 -7.82
N TYR A 409 36.40 -16.98 -6.84
CA TYR A 409 36.63 -17.95 -5.77
C TYR A 409 36.71 -19.39 -6.29
N LEU A 410 35.81 -19.78 -7.21
CA LEU A 410 35.85 -21.10 -7.84
C LEU A 410 37.15 -21.31 -8.62
N LEU A 411 37.61 -20.29 -9.35
CA LEU A 411 38.91 -20.31 -10.03
C LEU A 411 40.07 -20.45 -9.04
N LEU A 412 40.05 -19.71 -7.93
CA LEU A 412 41.06 -19.84 -6.87
C LEU A 412 41.09 -21.25 -6.29
N ILE A 413 39.92 -21.81 -5.96
CA ILE A 413 39.78 -23.18 -5.45
C ILE A 413 40.34 -24.17 -6.48
N LEU A 414 39.90 -24.08 -7.73
CA LEU A 414 40.39 -24.93 -8.82
C LEU A 414 41.90 -24.79 -9.02
N THR A 415 42.45 -23.58 -8.91
CA THR A 415 43.89 -23.32 -9.01
C THR A 415 44.64 -23.99 -7.85
N ILE A 416 44.15 -23.87 -6.61
CA ILE A 416 44.72 -24.57 -5.45
C ILE A 416 44.72 -26.08 -5.67
N TYR A 417 43.60 -26.64 -6.13
CA TYR A 417 43.49 -28.07 -6.46
C TYR A 417 44.43 -28.49 -7.60
N THR A 418 44.56 -27.66 -8.64
CA THR A 418 45.43 -27.94 -9.79
C THR A 418 46.90 -27.88 -9.40
N VAL A 419 47.30 -26.90 -8.59
CA VAL A 419 48.68 -26.78 -8.08
C VAL A 419 49.01 -27.94 -7.14
N LEU A 420 48.12 -28.28 -6.21
CA LEU A 420 48.34 -29.40 -5.29
C LEU A 420 48.36 -30.75 -6.04
N SER A 421 47.43 -30.97 -6.98
CA SER A 421 47.40 -32.18 -7.81
C SER A 421 48.57 -32.26 -8.80
N GLY A 422 49.01 -31.13 -9.36
CA GLY A 422 50.12 -31.07 -10.31
C GLY A 422 51.48 -31.28 -9.65
N ILE A 423 51.71 -30.64 -8.50
CA ILE A 423 52.98 -30.74 -7.76
C ILE A 423 53.07 -32.07 -6.99
N TYR A 424 52.00 -32.47 -6.30
CA TYR A 424 52.04 -33.64 -5.40
C TYR A 424 51.38 -34.89 -5.99
N GLY A 425 50.31 -34.74 -6.78
CA GLY A 425 49.56 -35.88 -7.31
C GLY A 425 50.35 -36.73 -8.32
N MET A 426 50.98 -36.09 -9.31
CA MET A 426 51.74 -36.80 -10.35
C MET A 426 53.08 -37.37 -9.87
N ASN A 427 53.77 -36.72 -8.94
CA ASN A 427 55.13 -37.13 -8.54
C ASN A 427 55.16 -38.13 -7.36
N LEU A 428 54.20 -38.07 -6.43
CA LEU A 428 54.25 -38.86 -5.18
C LEU A 428 53.19 -39.96 -5.09
N VAL A 429 52.00 -39.76 -5.64
CA VAL A 429 50.83 -40.62 -5.35
C VAL A 429 50.43 -41.48 -6.56
N ILE A 430 50.36 -40.92 -7.77
CA ILE A 430 49.93 -41.66 -8.97
C ILE A 430 50.96 -42.71 -9.40
N SER A 431 52.27 -42.43 -9.22
CA SER A 431 53.35 -43.39 -9.50
C SER A 431 53.30 -44.63 -8.60
N LYS A 432 52.79 -44.51 -7.36
CA LYS A 432 52.61 -45.63 -6.41
C LYS A 432 51.24 -46.32 -6.50
N LEU A 433 50.29 -45.75 -7.23
CA LEU A 433 48.95 -46.30 -7.47
C LEU A 433 48.80 -47.00 -8.84
N GLN A 434 49.83 -46.97 -9.70
CA GLN A 434 49.87 -47.79 -10.92
C GLN A 434 50.23 -49.25 -10.59
N GLY A 435 49.21 -50.07 -10.32
CA GLY A 435 49.33 -51.52 -10.07
C GLY A 435 48.31 -52.04 -9.05
N ASN A 436 48.37 -53.34 -8.73
CA ASN A 436 47.54 -53.97 -7.70
C ASN A 436 47.70 -53.22 -6.36
N ILE A 437 46.61 -52.66 -5.83
CA ILE A 437 46.63 -51.78 -4.64
C ILE A 437 47.08 -52.58 -3.41
N ASN A 438 48.36 -52.43 -3.03
CA ASN A 438 48.91 -53.04 -1.83
C ASN A 438 48.67 -52.12 -0.63
N TRP A 439 47.68 -52.46 0.20
CA TRP A 439 47.23 -51.66 1.34
C TRP A 439 48.29 -51.44 2.43
N ASP A 440 49.31 -52.30 2.51
CA ASP A 440 50.43 -52.15 3.44
C ASP A 440 51.38 -50.99 3.11
N SER A 441 51.43 -50.56 1.84
CA SER A 441 52.26 -49.43 1.39
C SER A 441 51.73 -48.06 1.86
N MET A 442 50.45 -47.98 2.22
CA MET A 442 49.83 -46.74 2.72
C MET A 442 50.23 -46.38 4.15
N LYS A 443 50.85 -47.31 4.91
CA LYS A 443 51.36 -47.04 6.27
C LYS A 443 52.73 -46.36 6.31
N GLN A 444 53.43 -46.30 5.17
CA GLN A 444 54.74 -45.63 5.03
C GLN A 444 54.65 -44.27 4.32
N PHE A 445 53.44 -43.72 4.18
CA PHE A 445 53.26 -42.42 3.54
C PHE A 445 53.88 -41.32 4.40
N SER A 446 54.65 -40.44 3.77
CA SER A 446 55.08 -39.18 4.36
C SER A 446 53.88 -38.27 4.61
N ILE A 447 54.04 -37.30 5.51
CA ILE A 447 53.00 -36.30 5.82
C ILE A 447 52.51 -35.59 4.53
N PHE A 448 53.41 -35.36 3.57
CA PHE A 448 53.07 -34.75 2.28
C PHE A 448 52.25 -35.67 1.36
N GLU A 449 52.47 -36.98 1.39
CA GLU A 449 51.69 -37.96 0.63
C GLU A 449 50.27 -38.11 1.18
N TYR A 450 50.09 -38.03 2.50
CA TYR A 450 48.75 -37.98 3.10
C TYR A 450 47.99 -36.71 2.73
N ILE A 451 48.66 -35.55 2.73
CA ILE A 451 48.04 -34.29 2.28
C ILE A 451 47.62 -34.41 0.80
N ALA A 452 48.47 -34.96 -0.06
CA ALA A 452 48.17 -35.15 -1.47
C ALA A 452 46.98 -36.11 -1.70
N LEU A 453 46.91 -37.21 -0.95
CA LEU A 453 45.80 -38.17 -1.01
C LEU A 453 44.48 -37.53 -0.54
N ILE A 454 44.49 -36.78 0.57
CA ILE A 454 43.31 -36.08 1.09
C ILE A 454 42.80 -35.06 0.07
N VAL A 455 43.69 -34.30 -0.55
CA VAL A 455 43.33 -33.29 -1.56
C VAL A 455 42.78 -33.95 -2.83
N ALA A 456 43.37 -35.07 -3.27
CA ALA A 456 42.87 -35.82 -4.42
C ALA A 456 41.47 -36.41 -4.15
N LEU A 457 41.28 -37.04 -3.00
CA LEU A 457 39.99 -37.59 -2.59
C LEU A 457 38.94 -36.50 -2.40
N SER A 458 39.28 -35.37 -1.76
CA SER A 458 38.36 -34.25 -1.59
C SER A 458 38.00 -33.61 -2.93
N GLY A 459 38.95 -33.51 -3.87
CA GLY A 459 38.71 -33.03 -5.22
C GLY A 459 37.73 -33.90 -6.00
N ILE A 460 37.85 -35.23 -5.91
CA ILE A 460 36.90 -36.18 -6.50
C ILE A 460 35.51 -36.02 -5.84
N LEU A 461 35.47 -35.96 -4.51
CA LEU A 461 34.23 -35.83 -3.75
C LEU A 461 33.48 -34.52 -4.07
N ILE A 462 34.19 -33.40 -4.18
CA ILE A 462 33.62 -32.11 -4.56
C ILE A 462 33.15 -32.12 -6.01
N SER A 463 33.92 -32.71 -6.93
CA SER A 463 33.53 -32.82 -8.34
C SER A 463 32.25 -33.65 -8.51
N ILE A 464 32.14 -34.77 -7.79
CA ILE A 464 30.92 -35.59 -7.75
C ILE A 464 29.77 -34.79 -7.14
N SER A 465 29.99 -34.12 -5.99
CA SER A 465 28.96 -33.31 -5.33
C SER A 465 28.43 -32.17 -6.20
N LEU A 466 29.30 -31.48 -6.94
CA LEU A 466 28.93 -30.40 -7.86
C LEU A 466 28.17 -30.95 -9.08
N GLY A 467 28.61 -32.07 -9.65
CA GLY A 467 27.92 -32.75 -10.74
C GLY A 467 26.51 -33.18 -10.35
N VAL A 468 26.37 -33.81 -9.18
CA VAL A 468 25.08 -34.25 -8.64
C VAL A 468 24.19 -33.04 -8.30
N SER A 469 24.72 -31.99 -7.67
CA SER A 469 23.95 -30.77 -7.38
C SER A 469 23.47 -30.06 -8.65
N SER A 470 24.28 -30.01 -9.70
CA SER A 470 23.91 -29.38 -10.97
C SER A 470 22.83 -30.19 -11.71
N LEU A 471 22.92 -31.53 -11.67
CA LEU A 471 21.88 -32.42 -12.17
C LEU A 471 20.57 -32.27 -11.37
N TRP A 472 20.67 -32.14 -10.06
CA TRP A 472 19.51 -31.96 -9.18
C TRP A 472 18.80 -30.63 -9.41
N ASN A 473 19.54 -29.54 -9.62
CA ASN A 473 18.96 -28.23 -9.94
C ASN A 473 18.30 -28.22 -11.32
N LEU A 474 18.92 -28.86 -12.33
CA LEU A 474 18.31 -29.02 -13.66
C LEU A 474 17.01 -29.84 -13.63
N LEU A 475 16.95 -30.89 -12.80
CA LEU A 475 15.73 -31.66 -12.59
C LEU A 475 14.67 -30.84 -11.86
N LYS A 476 15.06 -30.08 -10.83
CA LYS A 476 14.15 -29.22 -10.06
C LYS A 476 13.53 -28.11 -10.92
N ASP A 477 14.28 -27.54 -11.86
CA ASP A 477 13.78 -26.52 -12.77
C ASP A 477 12.83 -27.11 -13.84
N ARG A 478 13.07 -28.35 -14.30
CA ARG A 478 12.13 -29.07 -15.18
C ARG A 478 10.81 -29.47 -14.52
N PHE A 479 10.80 -29.69 -13.21
CA PHE A 479 9.60 -30.05 -12.44
C PHE A 479 8.85 -28.82 -11.87
N LYS A 480 9.33 -27.60 -12.14
CA LYS A 480 8.68 -26.34 -11.73
C LYS A 480 8.04 -25.53 -12.87
N THR A 481 8.21 -25.95 -14.12
CA THR A 481 7.25 -25.70 -15.20
C THR A 481 6.11 -26.68 -15.10
#